data_AF-A0AAX7SI99-F1
#
_entry.id   AF-A0AAX7SI99-F1
#
_cell.length_a   1.000
_cell.length_b   1.000
_cell.length_c   1.000
_cell.angle_alpha   90.00
_cell.angle_beta   90.00
_cell.angle_gamma   90.00
#
_symmetry.space_group_name_H-M   'P 1'
#
loop_
_entity.id
_entity.type
_entity.pdbx_description
1 polymer ?
#
loop_
_entity_poly.entity_id
_entity_poly.type
_entity_poly.pdbx_seq_one_letter_code
_entity_poly.pdbx_strand_id
1 'polypeptide(L)'
;MNWQRAKREWEARRREILFDYEQYEYHGTSAAMMFFELAWVLTKDTKDMLWWAIIGLTDQWVHDKITNMKYVTDIATMQRHVSRHNHRNEDEENSLSIDCMRISFEYDLRLTLYQHWSLYESIYNSCYTSCSFKLWTLNGQKKLQEFLADMGLPLKQVRQKFNSMDMSIKENLRDVIEESSNKYGMKDIRIQTFGVHFGFKNRFLASDMVHATAALLESAEKDDSETDNFIKALDALSRSNIDRLHSGIALAKKKLIAIQQTVASCICTNLILSQGPFLYCYLMEGTPDVKLFSKPMALTLLCKYLLKSLCSFTHGVLDVEKGTVIVVGIPPESETSDKKNFFGRAFEKAAESTSSRTLHDHFDTSIIELKTEDRSKFLDALITLLS
;
A
#
# COMPACT_ATOMS: atom_id res chain seq x y z
N MET A 1 -27.14 -48.21 12.07
CA MET A 1 -26.60 -46.84 12.28
C MET A 1 -27.67 -45.83 11.88
N ASN A 2 -28.05 -44.92 12.78
CA ASN A 2 -29.12 -43.95 12.52
C ASN A 2 -28.64 -42.83 11.58
N TRP A 3 -29.06 -42.88 10.32
CA TRP A 3 -28.74 -41.89 9.28
C TRP A 3 -29.01 -40.44 9.71
N GLN A 4 -30.10 -40.19 10.45
CA GLN A 4 -30.42 -38.85 10.97
C GLN A 4 -29.39 -38.32 11.98
N ARG A 5 -28.78 -39.20 12.77
CA ARG A 5 -27.71 -38.83 13.71
C ARG A 5 -26.42 -38.53 12.95
N ALA A 6 -26.05 -39.40 12.00
CA ALA A 6 -24.90 -39.18 11.13
C ALA A 6 -25.02 -37.87 10.31
N LYS A 7 -26.23 -37.54 9.82
CA LYS A 7 -26.51 -36.28 9.12
C LYS A 7 -26.30 -35.06 10.02
N ARG A 8 -26.83 -35.06 11.25
CA ARG A 8 -26.61 -33.96 12.21
C ARG A 8 -25.13 -33.79 12.57
N GLU A 9 -24.42 -34.90 12.81
CA GLU A 9 -22.99 -34.88 13.10
C GLU A 9 -22.16 -34.39 11.90
N TRP A 10 -22.59 -34.70 10.66
CA TRP A 10 -21.97 -34.16 9.46
C TRP A 10 -22.25 -32.66 9.29
N GLU A 11 -23.48 -32.20 9.48
CA GLU A 11 -23.85 -30.78 9.38
C GLU A 11 -23.11 -29.93 10.42
N ALA A 12 -22.97 -30.43 11.65
CA ALA A 12 -22.20 -29.77 12.70
C ALA A 12 -20.72 -29.62 12.30
N ARG A 13 -20.07 -30.72 11.88
CA ARG A 13 -18.68 -30.70 11.42
C ARG A 13 -18.47 -29.84 10.19
N ARG A 14 -19.40 -29.85 9.24
CA ARG A 14 -19.34 -28.99 8.05
C ARG A 14 -19.35 -27.51 8.44
N ARG A 15 -20.19 -27.11 9.39
CA ARG A 15 -20.25 -25.71 9.86
C ARG A 15 -18.95 -25.29 10.54
N GLU A 16 -18.36 -26.17 11.35
CA GLU A 16 -17.07 -25.92 12.01
C GLU A 16 -15.93 -25.79 10.98
N ILE A 17 -15.82 -26.72 10.04
CA ILE A 17 -14.78 -26.69 8.99
C ILE A 17 -14.91 -25.44 8.12
N LEU A 18 -16.12 -25.08 7.70
CA LEU A 18 -16.33 -23.87 6.90
C LEU A 18 -16.04 -22.61 7.71
N PHE A 19 -16.42 -22.58 8.99
CA PHE A 19 -16.11 -21.46 9.84
C PHE A 19 -14.59 -21.25 9.96
N ASP A 20 -13.83 -22.31 10.22
CA ASP A 20 -12.36 -22.24 10.34
C ASP A 20 -11.70 -21.86 9.00
N TYR A 21 -12.24 -22.35 7.88
CA TYR A 21 -11.73 -22.05 6.53
C TYR A 21 -11.97 -20.59 6.13
N GLU A 22 -13.14 -20.04 6.44
CA GLU A 22 -13.57 -18.69 6.06
C GLU A 22 -13.24 -17.64 7.13
N GLN A 23 -12.64 -18.04 8.26
CA GLN A 23 -12.37 -17.14 9.39
C GLN A 23 -11.40 -16.01 9.02
N TYR A 24 -10.42 -16.29 8.17
CA TYR A 24 -9.32 -15.38 7.87
C TYR A 24 -9.13 -15.19 6.37
N GLU A 25 -9.19 -13.94 5.93
CA GLU A 25 -8.84 -13.51 4.60
C GLU A 25 -7.35 -13.21 4.48
N TYR A 26 -6.74 -13.57 3.36
CA TYR A 26 -5.36 -13.26 3.04
C TYR A 26 -5.13 -13.32 1.53
N HIS A 27 -4.00 -12.78 1.08
CA HIS A 27 -3.61 -12.85 -0.33
C HIS A 27 -2.48 -13.85 -0.55
N GLY A 28 -2.61 -14.62 -1.63
CA GLY A 28 -1.58 -15.52 -2.14
C GLY A 28 -0.57 -14.82 -3.05
N THR A 29 0.05 -15.59 -3.94
CA THR A 29 0.98 -15.08 -4.95
C THR A 29 0.32 -14.08 -5.89
N SER A 30 1.06 -13.04 -6.29
CA SER A 30 0.57 -12.01 -7.19
C SER A 30 0.02 -12.60 -8.49
N ALA A 31 -1.18 -12.17 -8.90
CA ALA A 31 -1.78 -12.58 -10.15
C ALA A 31 -0.90 -12.21 -11.36
N ALA A 32 -0.22 -11.06 -11.30
CA ALA A 32 0.68 -10.61 -12.36
C ALA A 32 1.89 -11.54 -12.51
N MET A 33 2.42 -12.06 -11.40
CA MET A 33 3.47 -13.10 -11.44
C MET A 33 2.95 -14.39 -12.08
N MET A 34 1.75 -14.85 -11.71
CA MET A 34 1.16 -16.07 -12.29
C MET A 34 0.97 -15.95 -13.81
N PHE A 35 0.49 -14.80 -14.29
CA PHE A 35 0.35 -14.54 -15.73
C PHE A 35 1.70 -14.44 -16.44
N PHE A 36 2.72 -13.90 -15.77
CA PHE A 36 4.08 -13.88 -16.31
C PHE A 36 4.69 -15.29 -16.41
N GLU A 37 4.51 -16.13 -15.39
CA GLU A 37 4.93 -17.53 -15.43
C GLU A 37 4.24 -18.29 -16.57
N LEU A 38 2.93 -18.05 -16.79
CA LEU A 38 2.21 -18.59 -17.93
C LEU A 38 2.82 -18.12 -19.27
N ALA A 39 3.11 -16.82 -19.40
CA ALA A 39 3.74 -16.28 -20.60
C ALA A 39 5.13 -16.89 -20.85
N TRP A 40 5.88 -17.15 -19.78
CA TRP A 40 7.19 -17.81 -19.85
C TRP A 40 7.07 -19.26 -20.31
N VAL A 41 6.13 -20.04 -19.78
CA VAL A 41 5.85 -21.42 -20.25
C VAL A 41 5.48 -21.43 -21.74
N LEU A 42 4.79 -20.40 -22.21
CA LEU A 42 4.42 -20.23 -23.61
C LEU A 42 5.54 -19.62 -24.48
N THR A 43 6.72 -19.32 -23.92
CA THR A 43 7.83 -18.63 -24.60
C THR A 43 7.46 -17.26 -25.18
N LYS A 44 6.49 -16.58 -24.56
CA LYS A 44 5.97 -15.25 -24.95
C LYS A 44 6.30 -14.17 -23.91
N ASP A 45 7.23 -14.44 -23.01
CA ASP A 45 7.66 -13.52 -21.96
C ASP A 45 8.42 -12.31 -22.52
N THR A 46 7.84 -11.12 -22.34
CA THR A 46 8.46 -9.84 -22.69
C THR A 46 8.98 -9.11 -21.45
N LYS A 47 9.89 -8.14 -21.65
CA LYS A 47 10.39 -7.29 -20.54
C LYS A 47 9.27 -6.46 -19.91
N ASP A 48 8.29 -6.04 -20.71
CA ASP A 48 7.11 -5.33 -20.24
C ASP A 48 6.30 -6.20 -19.28
N MET A 49 6.02 -7.47 -19.65
CA MET A 49 5.31 -8.41 -18.78
C MET A 49 6.08 -8.70 -17.49
N LEU A 50 7.40 -8.82 -17.55
CA LEU A 50 8.24 -8.98 -16.36
C LEU A 50 8.11 -7.76 -15.43
N TRP A 51 8.10 -6.55 -15.98
CA TRP A 51 7.93 -5.33 -15.19
C TRP A 51 6.54 -5.21 -14.60
N TRP A 52 5.49 -5.57 -15.34
CA TRP A 52 4.13 -5.60 -14.81
C TRP A 52 3.98 -6.65 -13.69
N ALA A 53 4.67 -7.79 -13.79
CA ALA A 53 4.73 -8.78 -12.72
C ALA A 53 5.41 -8.23 -11.46
N ILE A 54 6.52 -7.52 -11.62
CA ILE A 54 7.21 -6.82 -10.54
C ILE A 54 6.30 -5.77 -9.89
N ILE A 55 5.64 -4.92 -10.68
CA ILE A 55 4.69 -3.92 -10.16
C ILE A 55 3.57 -4.59 -9.37
N GLY A 56 2.99 -5.68 -9.89
CA GLY A 56 1.93 -6.43 -9.21
C GLY A 56 2.38 -7.11 -7.92
N LEU A 57 3.64 -7.51 -7.80
CA LEU A 57 4.22 -7.99 -6.53
C LEU A 57 4.44 -6.82 -5.55
N THR A 58 4.97 -5.70 -6.05
CA THR A 58 5.19 -4.51 -5.23
C THR A 58 3.87 -3.90 -4.74
N ASP A 59 2.78 -3.98 -5.51
CA ASP A 59 1.44 -3.57 -5.09
C ASP A 59 0.98 -4.32 -3.84
N GLN A 60 1.12 -5.65 -3.83
CA GLN A 60 0.80 -6.46 -2.67
C GLN A 60 1.61 -6.07 -1.44
N TRP A 61 2.89 -5.70 -1.63
CA TRP A 61 3.76 -5.29 -0.53
C TRP A 61 3.46 -3.88 -0.01
N VAL A 62 3.29 -2.89 -0.91
CA VAL A 62 2.94 -1.49 -0.56
C VAL A 62 1.62 -1.44 0.20
N HIS A 63 0.65 -2.25 -0.20
CA HIS A 63 -0.64 -2.37 0.47
C HIS A 63 -0.63 -3.43 1.58
N ASP A 64 0.50 -3.89 2.12
CA ASP A 64 0.61 -4.86 3.23
C ASP A 64 -0.32 -6.10 3.08
N LYS A 65 -0.55 -6.57 1.85
CA LYS A 65 -1.39 -7.74 1.53
C LYS A 65 -0.66 -9.07 1.76
N ILE A 66 0.67 -9.04 1.74
CA ILE A 66 1.55 -10.20 1.92
C ILE A 66 2.58 -9.91 3.01
N THR A 67 3.10 -10.96 3.64
CA THR A 67 4.16 -10.84 4.64
C THR A 67 5.49 -10.42 4.01
N ASN A 68 6.39 -9.83 4.81
CA ASN A 68 7.73 -9.47 4.36
C ASN A 68 8.51 -10.72 3.86
N MET A 69 8.39 -11.84 4.58
CA MET A 69 9.02 -13.11 4.19
C MET A 69 8.54 -13.58 2.81
N LYS A 70 7.23 -13.50 2.54
CA LYS A 70 6.68 -13.84 1.22
C LYS A 70 7.22 -12.89 0.15
N TYR A 71 7.23 -11.59 0.41
CA TYR A 71 7.76 -10.59 -0.52
C TYR A 71 9.24 -10.86 -0.88
N VAL A 72 10.10 -11.14 0.10
CA VAL A 72 11.52 -11.46 -0.13
C VAL A 72 11.68 -12.74 -0.97
N THR A 73 10.86 -13.76 -0.70
CA THR A 73 10.86 -15.02 -1.46
C THR A 73 10.45 -14.81 -2.92
N ASP A 74 9.39 -14.04 -3.13
CA ASP A 74 8.85 -13.73 -4.46
C ASP A 74 9.80 -12.80 -5.24
N ILE A 75 10.47 -11.85 -4.57
CA ILE A 75 11.55 -11.03 -5.14
C ILE A 75 12.68 -11.89 -5.66
N ALA A 76 13.15 -12.86 -4.88
CA ALA A 76 14.25 -13.73 -5.30
C ALA A 76 13.88 -14.51 -6.57
N THR A 77 12.60 -14.85 -6.73
CA THR A 77 12.08 -15.49 -7.95
C THR A 77 12.06 -14.52 -9.13
N MET A 78 11.57 -13.30 -8.95
CA MET A 78 11.61 -12.27 -9.99
C MET A 78 13.03 -11.88 -10.39
N GLN A 79 13.97 -11.86 -9.44
CA GLN A 79 15.39 -11.58 -9.69
C GLN A 79 16.01 -12.60 -10.64
N ARG A 80 15.67 -13.89 -10.53
CA ARG A 80 16.12 -14.92 -11.48
C ARG A 80 15.65 -14.62 -12.89
N HIS A 81 14.40 -14.18 -13.06
CA HIS A 81 13.85 -13.79 -14.36
C HIS A 81 14.50 -12.52 -14.92
N VAL A 82 14.77 -11.53 -14.07
CA VAL A 82 15.52 -10.32 -14.46
C VAL A 82 16.91 -10.69 -14.97
N SER A 83 17.66 -11.52 -14.24
CA SER A 83 18.98 -12.00 -14.67
C SER A 83 18.91 -12.76 -16.00
N ARG A 84 17.92 -13.64 -16.17
CA ARG A 84 17.68 -14.38 -17.43
C ARG A 84 17.41 -13.44 -18.61
N HIS A 85 16.54 -12.45 -18.43
CA HIS A 85 16.24 -11.45 -19.47
C HIS A 85 17.41 -10.52 -19.77
N ASN A 86 18.29 -10.28 -18.81
CA ASN A 86 19.50 -9.48 -19.00
C ASN A 86 20.54 -10.25 -19.82
N HIS A 87 20.77 -11.54 -19.52
CA HIS A 87 21.69 -12.39 -20.28
C HIS A 87 21.28 -12.53 -21.77
N ARG A 88 19.98 -12.69 -22.05
CA ARG A 88 19.43 -12.71 -23.43
C ARG A 88 19.71 -11.42 -24.24
N ASN A 89 20.12 -10.32 -23.59
CA ASN A 89 20.48 -9.08 -24.29
C ASN A 89 21.99 -8.99 -24.59
N GLU A 90 22.83 -9.76 -23.90
CA GLU A 90 24.29 -9.74 -24.05
C GLU A 90 24.76 -10.66 -25.19
N ASP A 91 23.87 -11.51 -25.73
CA ASP A 91 24.10 -12.26 -26.96
C ASP A 91 24.36 -11.28 -28.13
N GLU A 92 25.56 -11.33 -28.69
CA GLU A 92 26.24 -10.27 -29.47
C GLU A 92 25.49 -9.78 -30.73
N GLU A 93 24.45 -10.47 -31.19
CA GLU A 93 23.58 -10.02 -32.29
C GLU A 93 22.57 -8.93 -31.88
N ASN A 94 22.42 -8.64 -30.57
CA ASN A 94 21.43 -7.68 -30.07
C ASN A 94 22.06 -6.37 -29.55
N SER A 95 23.24 -6.02 -30.07
CA SER A 95 24.00 -4.85 -29.63
C SER A 95 23.35 -3.53 -30.10
N LEU A 96 22.97 -2.72 -29.10
CA LEU A 96 22.67 -1.29 -29.16
C LEU A 96 21.37 -0.87 -29.87
N SER A 97 20.23 -1.05 -29.20
CA SER A 97 19.13 -0.09 -29.34
C SER A 97 19.09 0.87 -28.15
N ILE A 98 19.15 2.17 -28.48
CA ILE A 98 19.03 3.32 -27.56
C ILE A 98 17.62 3.38 -26.90
N ASP A 99 16.71 2.47 -27.30
CA ASP A 99 15.32 2.31 -26.85
C ASP A 99 15.09 1.18 -25.82
N CYS A 100 16.14 0.47 -25.38
CA CYS A 100 15.91 -0.73 -24.57
C CYS A 100 15.55 -0.41 -23.10
N MET A 101 14.35 -0.80 -22.71
CA MET A 101 13.94 -0.91 -21.31
C MET A 101 14.92 -1.83 -20.55
N ARG A 102 15.45 -1.34 -19.43
CA ARG A 102 16.35 -2.08 -18.55
C ARG A 102 15.75 -2.18 -17.16
N ILE A 103 15.64 -3.40 -16.66
CA ILE A 103 15.17 -3.69 -15.30
C ILE A 103 16.38 -4.12 -14.49
N SER A 104 16.59 -3.46 -13.36
CA SER A 104 17.66 -3.75 -12.40
C SER A 104 17.06 -4.15 -11.05
N PHE A 105 17.65 -5.16 -10.43
CA PHE A 105 17.44 -5.42 -9.01
C PHE A 105 18.18 -4.36 -8.20
N GLU A 106 17.54 -3.80 -7.18
CA GLU A 106 18.08 -2.70 -6.39
C GLU A 106 17.83 -2.93 -4.89
N TYR A 107 18.87 -2.71 -4.09
CA TYR A 107 18.72 -2.56 -2.64
C TYR A 107 18.60 -1.05 -2.37
N ASP A 108 17.37 -0.54 -2.35
CA ASP A 108 17.08 0.90 -2.38
C ASP A 108 16.42 1.38 -1.09
N LEU A 109 16.13 2.68 -0.97
CA LEU A 109 15.56 3.33 0.19
C LEU A 109 14.05 3.09 0.28
N ARG A 110 13.55 2.88 1.50
CA ARG A 110 12.12 2.81 1.84
C ARG A 110 11.50 4.21 1.93
N LEU A 111 11.78 5.04 0.93
CA LEU A 111 11.29 6.41 0.81
C LEU A 111 10.37 6.51 -0.40
N THR A 112 9.16 7.01 -0.17
CA THR A 112 8.11 7.06 -1.17
C THR A 112 8.37 8.19 -2.17
N LEU A 113 8.41 7.86 -3.47
CA LEU A 113 8.58 8.81 -4.57
C LEU A 113 9.82 9.71 -4.45
N TYR A 114 10.87 9.30 -3.72
CA TYR A 114 12.01 10.17 -3.42
C TYR A 114 12.73 10.67 -4.68
N GLN A 115 12.69 9.90 -5.77
CA GLN A 115 13.27 10.29 -7.06
C GLN A 115 12.46 11.38 -7.79
N HIS A 116 11.23 11.68 -7.34
CA HIS A 116 10.29 12.55 -8.06
C HIS A 116 10.00 13.89 -7.37
N TRP A 117 10.46 14.11 -6.15
CA TRP A 117 10.31 15.38 -5.40
C TRP A 117 11.54 15.67 -4.55
N SER A 118 11.45 16.55 -3.55
CA SER A 118 12.58 16.80 -2.66
C SER A 118 12.79 15.64 -1.69
N LEU A 119 14.03 15.46 -1.23
CA LEU A 119 14.35 14.46 -0.22
C LEU A 119 13.59 14.73 1.08
N TYR A 120 13.45 16.01 1.45
CA TYR A 120 12.65 16.42 2.60
C TYR A 120 11.20 15.95 2.51
N GLU A 121 10.52 16.22 1.40
CA GLU A 121 9.12 15.82 1.20
C GLU A 121 8.97 14.30 1.22
N SER A 122 9.93 13.57 0.65
CA SER A 122 9.89 12.11 0.68
C SER A 122 10.01 11.55 2.09
N ILE A 123 10.99 12.03 2.88
CA ILE A 123 11.16 11.59 4.27
C ILE A 123 9.95 12.00 5.11
N TYR A 124 9.35 13.15 4.84
CA TYR A 124 8.19 13.63 5.60
C TYR A 124 6.93 12.81 5.33
N ASN A 125 6.68 12.41 4.08
CA ASN A 125 5.43 11.77 3.66
C ASN A 125 5.51 10.23 3.58
N SER A 126 6.69 9.63 3.78
CA SER A 126 6.83 8.17 3.82
C SER A 126 6.34 7.60 5.15
N CYS A 127 5.49 6.56 5.10
CA CYS A 127 4.91 5.97 6.31
C CYS A 127 5.95 5.60 7.37
N TYR A 128 7.03 4.94 6.95
CA TYR A 128 8.05 4.40 7.84
C TYR A 128 8.73 5.50 8.66
N THR A 129 9.34 6.48 7.98
CA THR A 129 10.03 7.61 8.61
C THR A 129 9.07 8.51 9.37
N SER A 130 7.88 8.75 8.81
CA SER A 130 6.82 9.54 9.47
C SER A 130 6.46 8.98 10.84
N CYS A 131 6.27 7.66 10.93
CA CYS A 131 5.94 6.97 12.18
C CYS A 131 7.15 6.91 13.12
N SER A 132 8.35 6.58 12.62
CA SER A 132 9.57 6.50 13.43
C SER A 132 9.91 7.83 14.10
N PHE A 133 9.79 8.95 13.38
CA PHE A 133 10.06 10.28 13.92
C PHE A 133 8.86 10.90 14.65
N LYS A 134 7.64 10.37 14.49
CA LYS A 134 6.39 10.96 15.00
C LYS A 134 6.21 12.40 14.53
N LEU A 135 6.25 12.60 13.20
CA LEU A 135 6.31 13.92 12.55
C LEU A 135 5.10 14.83 12.78
N TRP A 136 4.00 14.27 13.30
CA TRP A 136 2.83 15.03 13.76
C TRP A 136 3.10 15.82 15.06
N THR A 137 4.23 15.58 15.74
CA THR A 137 4.63 16.30 16.95
C THR A 137 5.74 17.32 16.67
N LEU A 138 5.76 18.43 17.41
CA LEU A 138 6.86 19.42 17.35
C LEU A 138 8.22 18.80 17.69
N ASN A 139 8.25 17.84 18.62
CA ASN A 139 9.48 17.13 18.97
C ASN A 139 9.97 16.24 17.82
N GLY A 140 9.05 15.55 17.14
CA GLY A 140 9.38 14.76 15.96
C GLY A 140 9.91 15.61 14.81
N GLN A 141 9.35 16.79 14.60
CA GLN A 141 9.88 17.75 13.61
C GLN A 141 11.29 18.23 13.95
N LYS A 142 11.60 18.49 15.23
CA LYS A 142 12.96 18.80 15.68
C LYS A 142 13.92 17.65 15.44
N LYS A 143 13.53 16.42 15.80
CA LYS A 143 14.32 15.20 15.53
C LYS A 143 14.59 14.99 14.04
N LEU A 144 13.62 15.31 13.17
CA LEU A 144 13.84 15.27 11.73
C LEU A 144 14.91 16.29 11.30
N GLN A 145 14.93 17.50 11.86
CA GLN A 145 15.99 18.48 11.55
C GLN A 145 17.36 18.01 12.06
N GLU A 146 17.42 17.40 13.24
CA GLU A 146 18.64 16.78 13.77
C GLU A 146 19.12 15.64 12.87
N PHE A 147 18.21 14.81 12.36
CA PHE A 147 18.52 13.74 11.40
C PHE A 147 19.06 14.31 10.08
N LEU A 148 18.44 15.37 9.55
CA LEU A 148 18.94 16.06 8.35
C LEU A 148 20.33 16.67 8.58
N ALA A 149 20.62 17.17 9.79
CA ALA A 149 21.92 17.71 10.14
C ALA A 149 22.98 16.60 10.28
N ASP A 150 22.62 15.44 10.85
CA ASP A 150 23.52 14.28 10.97
C ASP A 150 23.92 13.70 9.61
N MET A 151 23.02 13.74 8.61
CA MET A 151 23.36 13.36 7.23
C MET A 151 24.42 14.27 6.59
N GLY A 152 24.67 15.47 7.14
CA GLY A 152 25.70 16.39 6.63
C GLY A 152 25.40 16.98 5.24
N LEU A 153 24.17 16.86 4.75
CA LEU A 153 23.78 17.34 3.42
C LEU A 153 23.43 18.84 3.45
N PRO A 154 23.86 19.64 2.46
CA PRO A 154 23.46 21.04 2.37
C PRO A 154 21.93 21.20 2.31
N LEU A 155 21.36 22.13 3.08
CA LEU A 155 19.91 22.37 3.12
C LEU A 155 19.30 22.64 1.72
N LYS A 156 20.06 23.29 0.84
CA LYS A 156 19.65 23.51 -0.56
C LYS A 156 19.44 22.19 -1.31
N GLN A 157 20.34 21.22 -1.12
CA GLN A 157 20.29 19.91 -1.75
C GLN A 157 19.11 19.08 -1.23
N VAL A 158 18.82 19.16 0.07
CA VAL A 158 17.71 18.43 0.70
C VAL A 158 16.34 18.96 0.26
N ARG A 159 16.22 20.27 0.01
CA ARG A 159 14.95 20.94 -0.36
C ARG A 159 14.70 21.02 -1.87
N GLN A 160 15.73 20.94 -2.70
CA GLN A 160 15.53 20.89 -4.14
C GLN A 160 15.03 19.52 -4.60
N LYS A 161 14.51 19.46 -5.83
CA LYS A 161 14.07 18.18 -6.42
C LYS A 161 15.26 17.24 -6.55
N PHE A 162 15.04 15.95 -6.24
CA PHE A 162 16.07 14.92 -6.35
C PHE A 162 16.76 14.93 -7.71
N ASN A 163 16.02 15.06 -8.81
CA ASN A 163 16.61 15.12 -10.16
C ASN A 163 17.63 16.25 -10.35
N SER A 164 17.49 17.36 -9.62
CA SER A 164 18.41 18.50 -9.65
C SER A 164 19.56 18.41 -8.64
N MET A 165 19.59 17.36 -7.82
CA MET A 165 20.66 17.11 -6.84
C MET A 165 21.98 16.72 -7.53
N ASP A 166 23.09 17.10 -6.91
CA ASP A 166 24.44 16.84 -7.43
C ASP A 166 24.69 15.33 -7.52
N MET A 167 25.37 14.89 -8.59
CA MET A 167 25.57 13.46 -8.86
C MET A 167 26.36 12.76 -7.74
N SER A 168 27.39 13.40 -7.21
CA SER A 168 28.21 12.88 -6.11
C SER A 168 27.39 12.64 -4.83
N ILE A 169 26.36 13.44 -4.59
CA ILE A 169 25.45 13.25 -3.46
C ILE A 169 24.52 12.08 -3.75
N LYS A 170 23.94 11.99 -4.96
CA LYS A 170 23.04 10.88 -5.34
C LYS A 170 23.71 9.52 -5.24
N GLU A 171 24.97 9.40 -5.65
CA GLU A 171 25.73 8.15 -5.61
C GLU A 171 25.88 7.62 -4.18
N ASN A 172 26.14 8.51 -3.22
CA ASN A 172 26.37 8.14 -1.81
C ASN A 172 25.10 8.23 -0.94
N LEU A 173 23.99 8.77 -1.47
CA LEU A 173 22.80 9.10 -0.67
C LEU A 173 22.23 7.91 0.08
N ARG A 174 22.23 6.73 -0.54
CA ARG A 174 21.68 5.50 0.04
C ARG A 174 22.42 5.11 1.31
N ASP A 175 23.74 5.16 1.27
CA ASP A 175 24.61 4.75 2.37
C ASP A 175 24.62 5.80 3.48
N VAL A 176 24.61 7.09 3.13
CA VAL A 176 24.48 8.20 4.10
C VAL A 176 23.17 8.10 4.87
N ILE A 177 22.04 7.85 4.19
CA ILE A 177 20.75 7.71 4.86
C ILE A 177 20.72 6.46 5.73
N GLU A 178 21.31 5.34 5.29
CA GLU A 178 21.38 4.11 6.08
C GLU A 178 22.21 4.29 7.35
N GLU A 179 23.39 4.90 7.26
CA GLU A 179 24.26 5.18 8.39
C GLU A 179 23.56 6.08 9.42
N SER A 180 22.99 7.20 8.97
CA SER A 180 22.22 8.09 9.85
C SER A 180 21.00 7.38 10.42
N SER A 181 20.28 6.56 9.63
CA SER A 181 19.07 5.86 10.10
C SER A 181 19.35 4.89 11.24
N ASN A 182 20.48 4.20 11.19
CA ASN A 182 20.91 3.27 12.25
C ASN A 182 21.10 3.98 13.60
N LYS A 183 21.60 5.23 13.62
CA LYS A 183 21.73 6.03 14.85
C LYS A 183 20.39 6.37 15.50
N TYR A 184 19.33 6.49 14.69
CA TYR A 184 17.97 6.82 15.15
C TYR A 184 17.09 5.57 15.35
N GLY A 185 17.66 4.36 15.29
CA GLY A 185 16.95 3.11 15.52
C GLY A 185 16.09 2.63 14.35
N MET A 186 16.26 3.21 13.16
CA MET A 186 15.56 2.80 11.94
C MET A 186 16.37 1.75 11.19
N LYS A 187 16.09 0.47 11.44
CA LYS A 187 16.86 -0.66 10.87
C LYS A 187 16.43 -1.07 9.45
N ASP A 188 15.17 -0.81 9.08
CA ASP A 188 14.55 -1.29 7.83
C ASP A 188 14.36 -0.15 6.83
N ILE A 189 15.32 0.77 6.76
CA ILE A 189 15.30 1.88 5.80
C ILE A 189 15.68 1.44 4.39
N ARG A 190 16.38 0.31 4.24
CA ARG A 190 16.72 -0.29 2.94
C ARG A 190 15.77 -1.45 2.64
N ILE A 191 15.36 -1.56 1.38
CA ILE A 191 14.46 -2.59 0.89
C ILE A 191 15.01 -3.19 -0.40
N GLN A 192 14.72 -4.48 -0.59
CA GLN A 192 14.90 -5.13 -1.88
C GLN A 192 13.75 -4.71 -2.79
N THR A 193 14.08 -4.22 -3.98
CA THR A 193 13.11 -3.76 -4.97
C THR A 193 13.72 -3.83 -6.37
N PHE A 194 12.99 -3.32 -7.36
CA PHE A 194 13.47 -3.21 -8.73
C PHE A 194 13.30 -1.78 -9.23
N GLY A 195 14.27 -1.35 -10.04
CA GLY A 195 14.21 -0.12 -10.82
C GLY A 195 14.06 -0.43 -12.30
N VAL A 196 13.34 0.43 -13.01
CA VAL A 196 13.29 0.42 -14.47
C VAL A 196 13.88 1.71 -15.03
N HIS A 197 14.61 1.59 -16.14
CA HIS A 197 15.02 2.72 -16.97
C HIS A 197 14.36 2.62 -18.33
N PHE A 198 13.61 3.67 -18.68
CA PHE A 198 13.11 3.92 -20.03
C PHE A 198 14.00 4.98 -20.69
N GLY A 199 14.93 4.54 -21.54
CA GLY A 199 15.89 5.43 -22.19
C GLY A 199 16.77 6.19 -21.19
N PHE A 200 17.04 7.48 -21.45
CA PHE A 200 18.05 8.25 -20.73
C PHE A 200 17.59 8.89 -19.41
N LYS A 201 16.38 9.49 -19.38
CA LYS A 201 15.95 10.36 -18.26
C LYS A 201 14.90 9.72 -17.34
N ASN A 202 14.20 8.69 -17.81
CA ASN A 202 13.03 8.19 -17.15
C ASN A 202 13.40 6.94 -16.35
N ARG A 203 13.72 7.15 -15.08
CA ARG A 203 13.97 6.10 -14.09
C ARG A 203 12.80 6.07 -13.10
N PHE A 204 12.31 4.87 -12.81
CA PHE A 204 11.23 4.66 -11.85
C PHE A 204 11.53 3.44 -10.98
N LEU A 205 11.23 3.52 -9.69
CA LEU A 205 11.15 2.32 -8.85
C LEU A 205 9.78 1.65 -9.02
N ALA A 206 9.71 0.36 -8.72
CA ALA A 206 8.45 -0.38 -8.79
C ALA A 206 7.38 0.26 -7.88
N SER A 207 7.76 0.75 -6.70
CA SER A 207 6.87 1.46 -5.78
C SER A 207 6.34 2.77 -6.36
N ASP A 208 7.14 3.47 -7.17
CA ASP A 208 6.73 4.74 -7.77
C ASP A 208 5.59 4.52 -8.77
N MET A 209 5.72 3.46 -9.58
CA MET A 209 4.68 3.02 -10.52
C MET A 209 3.39 2.66 -9.76
N VAL A 210 3.48 1.85 -8.69
CA VAL A 210 2.33 1.44 -7.89
C VAL A 210 1.58 2.65 -7.32
N HIS A 211 2.31 3.60 -6.70
CA HIS A 211 1.68 4.78 -6.14
C HIS A 211 1.02 5.65 -7.22
N ALA A 212 1.66 5.80 -8.39
CA ALA A 212 1.13 6.56 -9.50
C ALA A 212 -0.13 5.92 -10.11
N THR A 213 -0.11 4.61 -10.38
CA THR A 213 -1.26 3.89 -10.95
C THR A 213 -2.42 3.81 -9.96
N ALA A 214 -2.14 3.59 -8.67
CA ALA A 214 -3.17 3.60 -7.63
C ALA A 214 -3.79 4.99 -7.46
N ALA A 215 -3.03 6.07 -7.66
CA ALA A 215 -3.58 7.43 -7.60
C ALA A 215 -4.43 7.78 -8.83
N LEU A 216 -4.09 7.27 -10.02
CA LEU A 216 -4.92 7.42 -11.22
C LEU A 216 -6.24 6.63 -11.10
N LEU A 217 -6.16 5.39 -10.58
CA LEU A 217 -7.33 4.52 -10.43
C LEU A 217 -8.38 5.11 -9.46
N GLU A 218 -7.91 5.75 -8.38
CA GLU A 218 -8.78 6.34 -7.35
C GLU A 218 -8.94 7.87 -7.50
N SER A 219 -8.73 8.41 -8.70
CA SER A 219 -8.90 9.84 -8.92
C SER A 219 -10.34 10.25 -8.61
N ALA A 220 -10.49 11.20 -7.68
CA ALA A 220 -11.77 11.79 -7.30
C ALA A 220 -12.11 13.05 -8.14
N GLU A 221 -11.46 13.22 -9.30
CA GLU A 221 -11.75 14.32 -10.23
C GLU A 221 -13.15 14.14 -10.84
N LYS A 222 -13.90 15.24 -10.93
CA LYS A 222 -15.35 15.23 -11.21
C LYS A 222 -15.72 14.80 -12.63
N ASP A 223 -14.78 14.81 -13.55
CA ASP A 223 -15.03 14.66 -14.99
C ASP A 223 -14.85 13.21 -15.47
N ASP A 224 -14.30 12.32 -14.64
CA ASP A 224 -13.94 10.96 -15.05
C ASP A 224 -14.90 9.92 -14.48
N SER A 225 -15.37 9.00 -15.32
CA SER A 225 -16.03 7.79 -14.83
C SER A 225 -15.03 6.84 -14.17
N GLU A 226 -15.51 5.94 -13.31
CA GLU A 226 -14.65 4.92 -12.69
C GLU A 226 -13.95 4.03 -13.73
N THR A 227 -14.63 3.79 -14.87
CA THR A 227 -14.07 3.06 -16.01
C THR A 227 -12.97 3.86 -16.69
N ASP A 228 -13.14 5.18 -16.86
CA ASP A 228 -12.09 6.03 -17.44
C ASP A 228 -10.85 6.05 -16.57
N ASN A 229 -11.01 6.14 -15.24
CA ASN A 229 -9.89 6.04 -14.30
C ASN A 229 -9.15 4.71 -14.40
N PHE A 230 -9.89 3.60 -14.54
CA PHE A 230 -9.31 2.28 -14.75
C PHE A 230 -8.48 2.22 -16.04
N ILE A 231 -9.01 2.72 -17.17
CA ILE A 231 -8.29 2.75 -18.45
C ILE A 231 -7.08 3.67 -18.37
N LYS A 232 -7.19 4.85 -17.74
CA LYS A 232 -6.05 5.77 -17.53
C LYS A 232 -4.93 5.12 -16.72
N ALA A 233 -5.27 4.38 -15.65
CA ALA A 233 -4.30 3.66 -14.84
C ALA A 233 -3.64 2.52 -15.63
N LEU A 234 -4.40 1.81 -16.47
CA LEU A 234 -3.89 0.76 -17.35
C LEU A 234 -2.95 1.33 -18.42
N ASP A 235 -3.34 2.43 -19.06
CA ASP A 235 -2.54 3.12 -20.08
C ASP A 235 -1.21 3.63 -19.52
N ALA A 236 -1.18 4.06 -18.24
CA ALA A 236 0.03 4.52 -17.56
C ALA A 236 1.09 3.43 -17.33
N LEU A 237 0.72 2.14 -17.42
CA LEU A 237 1.66 1.01 -17.37
C LEU A 237 2.39 0.80 -18.71
N SER A 238 1.88 1.38 -19.80
CA SER A 238 2.53 1.30 -21.10
C SER A 238 3.69 2.30 -21.20
N ARG A 239 4.81 1.84 -21.76
CA ARG A 239 5.98 2.68 -22.05
C ARG A 239 5.68 3.84 -23.00
N SER A 240 4.63 3.71 -23.82
CA SER A 240 4.22 4.76 -24.77
C SER A 240 3.60 5.97 -24.09
N ASN A 241 3.17 5.87 -22.82
CA ASN A 241 2.33 6.88 -22.18
C ASN A 241 2.90 7.38 -20.84
N ILE A 242 4.17 7.79 -20.87
CA ILE A 242 4.90 8.26 -19.67
C ILE A 242 4.28 9.55 -19.09
N ASP A 243 3.63 10.37 -19.92
CA ASP A 243 2.97 11.59 -19.45
C ASP A 243 1.81 11.29 -18.48
N ARG A 244 1.04 10.22 -18.74
CA ARG A 244 0.00 9.74 -17.81
C ARG A 244 0.60 9.26 -16.50
N LEU A 245 1.72 8.54 -16.57
CA LEU A 245 2.44 8.11 -15.38
C LEU A 245 2.92 9.32 -14.56
N HIS A 246 3.47 10.36 -15.18
CA HIS A 246 3.88 11.58 -14.48
C HIS A 246 2.69 12.34 -13.86
N SER A 247 1.55 12.37 -14.54
CA SER A 247 0.30 12.89 -13.97
C SER A 247 -0.13 12.07 -12.74
N GLY A 248 -0.05 10.74 -12.82
CA GLY A 248 -0.30 9.85 -11.68
C GLY A 248 0.65 10.08 -10.51
N ILE A 249 1.95 10.33 -10.76
CA ILE A 249 2.92 10.69 -9.72
C ILE A 249 2.53 12.01 -9.03
N ALA A 250 2.01 13.00 -9.78
CA ALA A 250 1.54 14.25 -9.19
C ALA A 250 0.33 14.04 -8.27
N LEU A 251 -0.63 13.22 -8.70
CA LEU A 251 -1.79 12.83 -7.88
C LEU A 251 -1.36 12.02 -6.64
N ALA A 252 -0.40 11.12 -6.80
CA ALA A 252 0.13 10.31 -5.70
C ALA A 252 0.78 11.18 -4.62
N LYS A 253 1.53 12.23 -4.99
CA LYS A 253 2.08 13.20 -4.04
C LYS A 253 0.98 13.93 -3.27
N LYS A 254 -0.06 14.39 -3.96
CA LYS A 254 -1.22 15.03 -3.32
C LYS A 254 -1.89 14.08 -2.33
N LYS A 255 -2.09 12.81 -2.72
CA LYS A 255 -2.65 11.75 -1.87
C LYS A 255 -1.80 11.51 -0.61
N LEU A 256 -0.48 11.38 -0.76
CA LEU A 256 0.42 11.14 0.37
C LEU A 256 0.48 12.32 1.35
N ILE A 257 0.48 13.55 0.84
CA ILE A 257 0.43 14.76 1.68
C ILE A 257 -0.90 14.81 2.45
N ALA A 258 -2.03 14.56 1.78
CA ALA A 258 -3.34 14.51 2.42
C ALA A 258 -3.39 13.43 3.51
N ILE A 259 -2.90 12.20 3.23
CA ILE A 259 -2.82 11.13 4.23
C ILE A 259 -2.07 11.60 5.47
N GLN A 260 -0.89 12.18 5.30
CA GLN A 260 -0.04 12.61 6.41
C GLN A 260 -0.71 13.72 7.24
N GLN A 261 -1.40 14.66 6.59
CA GLN A 261 -2.15 15.72 7.27
C GLN A 261 -3.35 15.17 8.04
N THR A 262 -4.12 14.26 7.44
CA THR A 262 -5.26 13.60 8.10
C THR A 262 -4.79 12.76 9.28
N VAL A 263 -3.70 12.00 9.14
CA VAL A 263 -3.08 11.24 10.23
C VAL A 263 -2.71 12.16 11.39
N ALA A 264 -2.00 13.27 11.11
CA ALA A 264 -1.63 14.23 12.13
C ALA A 264 -2.87 14.84 12.81
N SER A 265 -3.91 15.17 12.05
CA SER A 265 -5.17 15.69 12.58
C SER A 265 -5.84 14.68 13.52
N CYS A 266 -6.01 13.43 13.09
CA CYS A 266 -6.65 12.37 13.88
C CYS A 266 -5.92 12.11 15.20
N ILE A 267 -4.58 12.11 15.19
CA ILE A 267 -3.78 11.88 16.40
C ILE A 267 -3.85 13.09 17.34
N CYS A 268 -3.65 14.31 16.82
CA CYS A 268 -3.62 15.53 17.63
C CYS A 268 -4.98 15.89 18.24
N THR A 269 -6.07 15.53 17.57
CA THR A 269 -7.45 15.73 18.07
C THR A 269 -7.98 14.56 18.88
N ASN A 270 -7.18 13.50 19.05
CA ASN A 270 -7.54 12.28 19.77
C ASN A 270 -8.85 11.64 19.29
N LEU A 271 -9.05 11.58 17.97
CA LEU A 271 -10.23 10.98 17.33
C LEU A 271 -10.21 9.45 17.34
N ILE A 272 -9.15 8.85 17.88
CA ILE A 272 -8.91 7.41 17.83
C ILE A 272 -9.27 6.86 19.20
N LEU A 273 -10.39 6.14 19.24
CA LEU A 273 -11.02 5.68 20.45
C LEU A 273 -10.83 4.18 20.60
N SER A 274 -10.35 3.74 21.76
CA SER A 274 -10.37 2.32 22.09
C SER A 274 -11.78 1.89 22.46
N GLN A 275 -12.31 0.87 21.78
CA GLN A 275 -13.62 0.27 22.06
C GLN A 275 -13.51 -1.02 22.88
N GLY A 276 -12.31 -1.35 23.37
CA GLY A 276 -12.00 -2.63 24.03
C GLY A 276 -11.20 -3.53 23.09
N PRO A 277 -11.83 -4.39 22.27
CA PRO A 277 -11.12 -5.35 21.42
C PRO A 277 -10.45 -4.71 20.18
N PHE A 278 -10.79 -3.47 19.83
CA PHE A 278 -10.23 -2.75 18.68
C PHE A 278 -10.20 -1.23 18.93
N LEU A 279 -9.41 -0.46 18.16
CA LEU A 279 -9.57 1.01 18.10
C LEU A 279 -10.38 1.43 16.88
N TYR A 280 -11.07 2.54 17.05
CA TYR A 280 -12.04 3.09 16.12
C TYR A 280 -11.71 4.54 15.80
N CYS A 281 -11.73 4.88 14.51
CA CYS A 281 -11.57 6.22 13.99
C CYS A 281 -12.70 6.51 12.99
N TYR A 282 -13.24 7.73 13.06
CA TYR A 282 -14.32 8.19 12.21
C TYR A 282 -13.93 9.50 11.54
N LEU A 283 -14.06 9.54 10.21
CA LEU A 283 -13.80 10.73 9.40
C LEU A 283 -15.13 11.37 9.03
N MET A 284 -15.28 12.65 9.35
CA MET A 284 -16.50 13.40 9.05
C MET A 284 -16.39 14.04 7.66
N GLU A 285 -17.53 14.36 7.05
CA GLU A 285 -17.58 15.09 5.78
C GLU A 285 -16.85 16.46 5.82
N GLY A 286 -16.77 17.08 7.00
CA GLY A 286 -16.03 18.33 7.21
C GLY A 286 -14.50 18.18 7.26
N THR A 287 -13.96 16.94 7.22
CA THR A 287 -12.52 16.71 7.24
C THR A 287 -11.88 17.17 5.91
N PRO A 288 -10.75 17.89 5.95
CA PRO A 288 -10.02 18.25 4.72
C PRO A 288 -9.70 17.03 3.87
N ASP A 289 -9.85 17.16 2.55
CA ASP A 289 -9.55 16.11 1.57
C ASP A 289 -10.29 14.77 1.76
N VAL A 290 -11.41 14.76 2.51
CA VAL A 290 -12.27 13.58 2.72
C VAL A 290 -12.64 12.85 1.43
N LYS A 291 -12.79 13.60 0.33
CA LYS A 291 -13.11 13.09 -1.01
C LYS A 291 -12.03 12.17 -1.58
N LEU A 292 -10.75 12.39 -1.22
CA LEU A 292 -9.65 11.52 -1.63
C LEU A 292 -9.72 10.15 -0.94
N PHE A 293 -10.33 10.09 0.25
CA PHE A 293 -10.48 8.86 1.01
C PHE A 293 -11.79 8.13 0.72
N SER A 294 -12.68 8.70 -0.12
CA SER A 294 -13.97 8.12 -0.51
C SER A 294 -13.86 6.81 -1.28
N LYS A 295 -12.65 6.40 -1.67
CA LYS A 295 -12.37 5.12 -2.33
C LYS A 295 -11.69 4.13 -1.36
N PRO A 296 -12.01 2.82 -1.46
CA PRO A 296 -11.55 1.81 -0.51
C PRO A 296 -10.02 1.69 -0.36
N MET A 297 -9.22 1.79 -1.43
CA MET A 297 -7.77 1.58 -1.32
C MET A 297 -7.11 2.78 -0.64
N ALA A 298 -7.55 4.00 -0.94
CA ALA A 298 -7.10 5.22 -0.28
C ALA A 298 -7.46 5.21 1.22
N LEU A 299 -8.69 4.80 1.55
CA LEU A 299 -9.11 4.66 2.95
C LEU A 299 -8.31 3.59 3.68
N THR A 300 -8.09 2.43 3.05
CA THR A 300 -7.29 1.34 3.60
C THR A 300 -5.84 1.77 3.85
N LEU A 301 -5.25 2.52 2.90
CA LEU A 301 -3.89 3.05 3.04
C LEU A 301 -3.81 4.07 4.18
N LEU A 302 -4.79 4.96 4.31
CA LEU A 302 -4.90 5.89 5.44
C LEU A 302 -4.99 5.15 6.78
N CYS A 303 -5.84 4.12 6.87
CA CYS A 303 -5.99 3.31 8.08
C CYS A 303 -4.66 2.63 8.45
N LYS A 304 -3.89 2.13 7.48
CA LYS A 304 -2.57 1.54 7.71
C LYS A 304 -1.54 2.55 8.21
N TYR A 305 -1.54 3.78 7.68
CA TYR A 305 -0.69 4.85 8.19
C TYR A 305 -1.06 5.22 9.63
N LEU A 306 -2.36 5.34 9.93
CA LEU A 306 -2.87 5.55 11.28
C LEU A 306 -2.44 4.42 12.23
N LEU A 307 -2.62 3.16 11.83
CA LEU A 307 -2.24 2.00 12.63
C LEU A 307 -0.74 1.97 12.94
N LYS A 308 0.11 2.19 11.92
CA LYS A 308 1.57 2.23 12.06
C LYS A 308 2.03 3.39 12.94
N SER A 309 1.29 4.49 12.97
CA SER A 309 1.61 5.64 13.81
C SER A 309 1.31 5.42 15.31
N LEU A 310 0.40 4.49 15.64
CA LEU A 310 -0.14 4.29 16.99
C LEU A 310 0.20 2.92 17.59
N CYS A 311 0.81 2.01 16.83
CA CYS A 311 1.13 0.65 17.25
C CYS A 311 -0.05 -0.07 17.93
N SER A 312 -1.29 0.10 17.45
CA SER A 312 -2.49 -0.64 17.89
C SER A 312 -3.70 -0.36 16.99
N PHE A 313 -4.56 -1.40 16.81
CA PHE A 313 -5.75 -1.55 15.94
C PHE A 313 -6.39 -0.24 15.45
N THR A 314 -6.70 -0.02 14.17
CA THR A 314 -7.50 1.16 13.79
C THR A 314 -8.56 0.81 12.76
N HIS A 315 -9.82 1.11 13.05
CA HIS A 315 -10.88 1.20 12.04
C HIS A 315 -10.94 2.60 11.48
N GLY A 316 -11.11 2.73 10.17
CA GLY A 316 -11.51 3.98 9.53
C GLY A 316 -12.92 3.82 8.98
N VAL A 317 -13.83 4.66 9.44
CA VAL A 317 -15.16 4.80 8.87
C VAL A 317 -15.25 6.15 8.18
N LEU A 318 -15.66 6.14 6.92
CA LEU A 318 -15.82 7.34 6.10
C LEU A 318 -17.25 7.47 5.61
N ASP A 319 -17.86 8.63 5.82
CA ASP A 319 -19.19 8.95 5.31
C ASP A 319 -19.09 9.63 3.94
N VAL A 320 -19.89 9.19 2.97
CA VAL A 320 -20.01 9.81 1.65
C VAL A 320 -21.48 9.93 1.28
N GLU A 321 -22.01 11.15 1.38
CA GLU A 321 -23.17 11.79 0.71
C GLU A 321 -24.50 11.00 0.52
N LYS A 322 -24.63 9.71 0.88
CA LYS A 322 -25.82 8.84 0.62
C LYS A 322 -26.40 8.16 1.87
N GLY A 323 -26.06 8.66 3.07
CA GLY A 323 -26.46 8.05 4.34
C GLY A 323 -25.88 6.63 4.52
N THR A 324 -24.78 6.36 3.84
CA THR A 324 -24.00 5.12 3.87
C THR A 324 -22.54 5.47 4.11
N VAL A 325 -21.90 4.70 4.97
CA VAL A 325 -20.49 4.85 5.33
C VAL A 325 -19.71 3.64 4.83
N ILE A 326 -18.49 3.86 4.34
CA ILE A 326 -17.55 2.79 4.05
C ILE A 326 -16.82 2.45 5.35
N VAL A 327 -16.82 1.18 5.73
CA VAL A 327 -16.15 0.65 6.92
C VAL A 327 -15.03 -0.27 6.47
N VAL A 328 -13.82 -0.01 6.95
CA VAL A 328 -12.65 -0.86 6.68
C VAL A 328 -12.15 -1.49 7.99
N GLY A 329 -12.01 -2.81 7.99
CA GLY A 329 -11.35 -3.56 9.05
C GLY A 329 -9.92 -3.92 8.65
N ILE A 330 -8.91 -3.48 9.39
CA ILE A 330 -7.52 -3.88 9.17
C ILE A 330 -6.98 -4.67 10.37
N PRO A 331 -6.19 -5.73 10.14
CA PRO A 331 -5.61 -6.50 11.22
C PRO A 331 -4.55 -5.68 11.97
N PRO A 332 -4.23 -6.04 13.22
CA PRO A 332 -3.18 -5.37 13.99
C PRO A 332 -1.81 -5.48 13.33
N GLU A 333 -1.02 -4.42 13.44
CA GLU A 333 0.33 -4.36 12.91
C GLU A 333 1.30 -4.99 13.93
N SER A 334 1.97 -6.06 13.51
CA SER A 334 3.06 -6.71 14.23
C SER A 334 4.15 -7.08 13.22
N GLU A 335 5.41 -7.08 13.64
CA GLU A 335 6.53 -7.59 12.83
C GLU A 335 6.34 -9.09 12.47
N THR A 336 5.62 -9.83 13.31
CA THR A 336 5.26 -11.24 13.10
C THR A 336 3.87 -11.43 12.47
N SER A 337 3.22 -10.35 12.04
CA SER A 337 1.87 -10.43 11.45
C SER A 337 1.89 -11.34 10.24
N ASP A 338 0.99 -12.32 10.24
CA ASP A 338 0.73 -13.19 9.09
C ASP A 338 -0.15 -12.49 8.03
N LYS A 339 -0.48 -11.21 8.24
CA LYS A 339 -1.29 -10.34 7.38
C LYS A 339 -2.68 -10.95 7.07
N LYS A 340 -3.18 -11.81 7.96
CA LYS A 340 -4.53 -12.37 7.88
C LYS A 340 -5.54 -11.43 8.50
N ASN A 341 -6.72 -11.33 7.89
CA ASN A 341 -7.78 -10.44 8.31
C ASN A 341 -9.04 -11.23 8.67
N PHE A 342 -9.54 -11.08 9.89
CA PHE A 342 -10.76 -11.75 10.34
C PHE A 342 -12.01 -10.87 10.22
N PHE A 343 -11.85 -9.59 9.84
CA PHE A 343 -12.94 -8.63 9.90
C PHE A 343 -14.07 -8.91 8.90
N GLY A 344 -13.80 -9.54 7.76
CA GLY A 344 -14.86 -9.91 6.81
C GLY A 344 -15.95 -10.76 7.44
N ARG A 345 -15.58 -11.90 8.04
CA ARG A 345 -16.54 -12.78 8.72
C ARG A 345 -17.10 -12.17 10.00
N ALA A 346 -16.32 -11.36 10.72
CA ALA A 346 -16.79 -10.67 11.91
C ALA A 346 -17.88 -9.64 11.58
N PHE A 347 -17.71 -8.88 10.50
CA PHE A 347 -18.70 -7.93 10.00
C PHE A 347 -19.98 -8.61 9.55
N GLU A 348 -19.88 -9.73 8.83
CA GLU A 348 -21.05 -10.51 8.41
C GLU A 348 -21.88 -10.99 9.62
N LYS A 349 -21.23 -11.57 10.64
CA LYS A 349 -21.92 -12.00 11.88
C LYS A 349 -22.52 -10.83 12.67
N ALA A 350 -21.81 -9.71 12.77
CA ALA A 350 -22.32 -8.51 13.42
C ALA A 350 -23.54 -7.94 12.69
N ALA A 351 -23.54 -7.97 11.34
CA ALA A 351 -24.68 -7.55 10.53
C ALA A 351 -25.89 -8.50 10.69
N GLU A 352 -25.67 -9.81 10.66
CA GLU A 352 -26.73 -10.82 10.84
C GLU A 352 -27.41 -10.70 12.22
N SER A 353 -26.62 -10.60 13.29
CA SER A 353 -27.14 -10.52 14.66
C SER A 353 -27.96 -9.26 14.94
N THR A 354 -27.65 -8.15 14.27
CA THR A 354 -28.31 -6.85 14.47
C THR A 354 -29.31 -6.50 13.38
N SER A 355 -29.46 -7.37 12.38
CA SER A 355 -30.20 -7.10 11.14
C SER A 355 -29.84 -5.72 10.57
N SER A 356 -28.53 -5.43 10.52
CA SER A 356 -28.01 -4.16 10.01
C SER A 356 -27.93 -4.20 8.49
N ARG A 357 -28.29 -3.09 7.84
CA ARG A 357 -28.22 -2.94 6.38
C ARG A 357 -26.78 -2.72 5.96
N THR A 358 -26.15 -3.80 5.51
CA THR A 358 -24.76 -3.82 5.01
C THR A 358 -24.72 -4.32 3.57
N LEU A 359 -23.75 -3.84 2.80
CA LEU A 359 -23.41 -4.35 1.48
C LEU A 359 -21.96 -4.84 1.50
N HIS A 360 -21.75 -6.06 1.00
CA HIS A 360 -20.46 -6.71 0.86
C HIS A 360 -20.10 -6.86 -0.63
N ASP A 361 -20.14 -5.74 -1.37
CA ASP A 361 -19.96 -5.72 -2.83
C ASP A 361 -18.47 -5.61 -3.23
N HIS A 362 -17.58 -5.35 -2.27
CA HIS A 362 -16.14 -5.32 -2.50
C HIS A 362 -15.55 -6.73 -2.58
N PHE A 363 -14.48 -6.89 -3.37
CA PHE A 363 -13.75 -8.16 -3.46
C PHE A 363 -13.09 -8.58 -2.14
N ASP A 364 -12.67 -7.60 -1.33
CA ASP A 364 -12.13 -7.83 0.01
C ASP A 364 -13.28 -7.71 1.02
N THR A 365 -13.64 -8.80 1.71
CA THR A 365 -14.81 -8.86 2.60
C THR A 365 -14.66 -7.98 3.85
N SER A 366 -13.42 -7.67 4.22
CA SER A 366 -13.07 -6.68 5.25
C SER A 366 -13.48 -5.22 4.95
N ILE A 367 -14.07 -4.95 3.79
CA ILE A 367 -14.57 -3.63 3.39
C ILE A 367 -16.07 -3.75 3.12
N ILE A 368 -16.87 -2.97 3.84
CA ILE A 368 -18.33 -2.98 3.73
C ILE A 368 -18.89 -1.58 3.58
N GLU A 369 -20.06 -1.48 2.97
CA GLU A 369 -20.90 -0.27 3.08
C GLU A 369 -21.97 -0.51 4.13
N LEU A 370 -22.13 0.42 5.06
CA LEU A 370 -23.06 0.34 6.19
C LEU A 370 -23.98 1.56 6.21
N LYS A 371 -25.27 1.37 6.46
CA LYS A 371 -26.18 2.50 6.68
C LYS A 371 -25.84 3.25 7.97
N THR A 372 -25.74 4.58 7.91
CA THR A 372 -25.30 5.42 9.04
C THR A 372 -26.17 5.24 10.29
N GLU A 373 -27.47 5.02 10.10
CA GLU A 373 -28.45 4.74 11.17
C GLU A 373 -28.16 3.44 11.95
N ASP A 374 -27.62 2.44 11.26
CA ASP A 374 -27.37 1.10 11.83
C ASP A 374 -25.99 1.01 12.50
N ARG A 375 -25.16 2.06 12.40
CA ARG A 375 -23.77 2.07 12.86
C ARG A 375 -23.61 1.75 14.34
N SER A 376 -24.41 2.34 15.22
CA SER A 376 -24.24 2.15 16.68
C SER A 376 -24.47 0.70 17.07
N LYS A 377 -25.63 0.13 16.69
CA LYS A 377 -25.96 -1.27 16.99
C LYS A 377 -24.96 -2.24 16.38
N PHE A 378 -24.48 -1.97 15.17
CA PHE A 378 -23.48 -2.79 14.49
C PHE A 378 -22.15 -2.82 15.25
N LEU A 379 -21.66 -1.65 15.68
CA LEU A 379 -20.42 -1.56 16.46
C LEU A 379 -20.56 -2.24 17.82
N ASP A 380 -21.69 -2.07 18.52
CA ASP A 380 -21.93 -2.73 19.82
C ASP A 380 -21.92 -4.27 19.70
N ALA A 381 -22.54 -4.80 18.63
CA ALA A 381 -22.51 -6.23 18.35
C ALA A 381 -21.11 -6.73 17.97
N LEU A 382 -20.35 -5.93 17.21
CA LEU A 382 -18.97 -6.25 16.87
C LEU A 382 -18.06 -6.25 18.11
N ILE A 383 -18.24 -5.30 19.03
CA ILE A 383 -17.53 -5.28 20.32
C ILE A 383 -17.84 -6.55 21.11
N THR A 384 -19.11 -6.94 21.18
CA THR A 384 -19.56 -8.14 21.90
C THR A 384 -19.03 -9.43 21.25
N LEU A 385 -18.88 -9.45 19.92
CA LEU A 385 -18.36 -10.61 19.18
C LEU A 385 -16.85 -10.82 19.37
N LEU A 386 -16.10 -9.74 19.57
CA LEU A 386 -14.64 -9.73 19.63
C LEU A 386 -14.06 -9.63 21.05
N SER A 387 -14.91 -9.34 22.03
CA SER A 387 -14.57 -9.39 23.46
C SER A 387 -14.71 -10.82 23.98
#